data_AF-A0A6N9BP31-F1
#
_entry.id   AF-A0A6N9BP31-F1
#
_cell.length_a   1.000
_cell.length_b   1.000
_cell.length_c   1.000
_cell.angle_alpha   90.00
_cell.angle_beta   90.00
_cell.angle_gamma   90.00
#
_symmetry.space_group_name_H-M   'P 1'
#
loop_
_entity.id
_entity.type
_entity.pdbx_description
1 polymer ?
#
loop_
_entity_poly.entity_id
_entity_poly.type
_entity_poly.pdbx_seq_one_letter_code
_entity_poly.pdbx_strand_id
1 'polypeptide(L)'
;MRARLDDWPPENRLRAVARLLRQDAPEQLAAVLAEELARFAGAAELPFRQALYSWAGELWTKLSEGGTLPPFDAVEGRETPDMTSMIETRFNEWKRELVGRVRAEGMIEGRAAGMVEGRAAGVERERTLLCRQAERKFGAETAAELARRLVGVADPDALALVGDRIIDCDTGTGLLEAVDEPR
;
A
#
# COMPACT_ATOMS: atom_id res chain seq x y z
N MET A 1 6.80 47.12 -6.84
CA MET A 1 6.79 46.17 -7.98
C MET A 1 7.72 45.02 -7.61
N ARG A 2 7.21 43.83 -7.27
CA ARG A 2 8.06 42.65 -6.98
C ARG A 2 8.50 42.07 -8.32
N ALA A 3 9.80 42.10 -8.60
CA ALA A 3 10.37 41.45 -9.79
C ALA A 3 9.95 39.96 -9.80
N ARG A 4 9.50 39.46 -10.96
CA ARG A 4 9.21 38.03 -11.12
C ARG A 4 10.52 37.26 -11.03
N LEU A 5 10.47 36.02 -10.56
CA LEU A 5 11.65 35.16 -10.45
C LEU A 5 12.38 35.00 -11.79
N ASP A 6 11.62 35.04 -12.89
CA ASP A 6 12.13 34.94 -14.26
C ASP A 6 12.88 36.20 -14.71
N ASP A 7 12.66 37.33 -14.03
CA ASP A 7 13.36 38.59 -14.30
C ASP A 7 14.75 38.64 -13.61
N TRP A 8 15.09 37.63 -12.80
CA TRP A 8 16.35 37.60 -12.06
C TRP A 8 17.49 37.01 -12.92
N PRO A 9 18.71 37.57 -12.82
CA PRO A 9 19.86 37.07 -13.57
C PRO A 9 20.11 35.57 -13.32
N PRO A 10 20.56 34.80 -14.33
CA PRO A 10 20.88 33.38 -14.19
C PRO A 10 21.95 33.07 -13.15
N GLU A 11 22.86 34.01 -12.90
CA GLU A 11 23.94 33.86 -11.93
C GLU A 11 23.46 34.11 -10.48
N ASN A 12 22.21 34.53 -10.30
CA ASN A 12 21.68 34.82 -8.98
C ASN A 12 21.39 33.52 -8.21
N ARG A 13 22.18 33.24 -7.17
CA ARG A 13 22.03 32.06 -6.30
C ARG A 13 20.64 31.94 -5.66
N LEU A 14 20.00 33.07 -5.32
CA LEU A 14 18.63 33.05 -4.78
C LEU A 14 17.61 32.62 -5.84
N ARG A 15 17.89 32.88 -7.12
CA ARG A 15 17.06 32.36 -8.23
C ARG A 15 17.14 30.83 -8.30
N ALA A 16 18.34 30.27 -8.18
CA ALA A 16 18.56 28.83 -8.21
C ALA A 16 17.76 28.10 -7.11
N VAL A 17 17.88 28.59 -5.86
CA VAL A 17 17.13 28.04 -4.71
C VAL A 17 15.61 28.19 -4.92
N ALA A 18 15.15 29.35 -5.38
CA ALA A 18 13.72 29.57 -5.62
C ALA A 18 13.16 28.74 -6.79
N ARG A 19 13.97 28.41 -7.81
CA ARG A 19 13.57 27.48 -8.89
C ARG A 19 13.36 26.08 -8.34
N LEU A 20 14.27 25.59 -7.49
CA LEU A 20 14.15 24.26 -6.86
C LEU A 20 12.95 24.18 -5.91
N LEU A 21 12.73 25.22 -5.09
CA LEU A 21 11.60 25.30 -4.15
C LEU A 21 10.22 25.23 -4.82
N ARG A 22 10.12 25.59 -6.11
CA ARG A 22 8.88 25.58 -6.87
C ARG A 22 8.59 24.24 -7.54
N GLN A 23 9.48 23.26 -7.42
CA GLN A 23 9.28 21.95 -8.03
C GLN A 23 8.52 21.07 -7.07
N ASP A 24 7.28 20.73 -7.44
CA ASP A 24 6.43 19.80 -6.69
C ASP A 24 6.61 18.35 -7.16
N ALA A 25 7.29 18.16 -8.29
CA ALA A 25 7.59 16.85 -8.88
C ALA A 25 9.09 16.55 -8.80
N PRO A 26 9.52 15.38 -8.28
CA PRO A 26 10.95 15.13 -8.11
C PRO A 26 11.69 14.90 -9.44
N GLU A 27 11.01 14.53 -10.54
CA GLU A 27 11.57 14.57 -11.90
C GLU A 27 12.04 15.99 -12.28
N GLN A 28 11.20 16.99 -12.00
CA GLN A 28 11.49 18.39 -12.33
C GLN A 28 12.54 18.96 -11.38
N LEU A 29 12.53 18.53 -10.12
CA LEU A 29 13.57 18.85 -9.14
C LEU A 29 14.95 18.34 -9.60
N ALA A 30 15.03 17.11 -10.12
CA ALA A 30 16.26 16.51 -10.64
C ALA A 30 16.84 17.30 -11.82
N ALA A 31 16.00 17.62 -12.81
CA ALA A 31 16.41 18.38 -13.98
C ALA A 31 16.90 19.80 -13.61
N VAL A 32 16.13 20.51 -12.77
CA VAL A 32 16.50 21.85 -12.31
C VAL A 32 17.78 21.80 -11.47
N LEU A 33 17.95 20.80 -10.60
CA LEU A 33 19.16 20.65 -9.79
C LEU A 33 20.40 20.47 -10.67
N ALA A 34 20.34 19.59 -11.68
CA ALA A 34 21.45 19.37 -12.59
C ALA A 34 21.79 20.64 -13.41
N GLU A 35 20.77 21.37 -13.89
CA GLU A 35 20.97 22.65 -14.58
C GLU A 35 21.70 23.68 -13.71
N GLU A 36 21.26 23.85 -12.45
CA GLU A 36 21.86 24.83 -11.54
C GLU A 36 23.29 24.43 -11.17
N LEU A 37 23.54 23.15 -10.86
CA LEU A 37 24.90 22.67 -10.56
C LEU A 37 25.88 22.88 -11.72
N ALA A 38 25.42 22.67 -12.96
CA ALA A 38 26.23 22.93 -14.14
C ALA A 38 26.47 24.43 -14.36
N ARG A 39 25.48 25.28 -14.08
CA ARG A 39 25.61 26.73 -14.20
C ARG A 39 26.67 27.29 -13.25
N PHE A 40 26.80 26.72 -12.06
CA PHE A 40 27.76 27.13 -11.04
C PHE A 40 29.04 26.25 -11.04
N ALA A 41 29.54 25.83 -12.22
CA ALA A 41 30.68 24.90 -12.35
C ALA A 41 32.05 25.45 -11.91
N GLY A 42 32.17 26.74 -11.57
CA GLY A 42 33.44 27.34 -11.15
C GLY A 42 33.95 26.81 -9.80
N ALA A 43 35.27 26.72 -9.63
CA ALA A 43 35.88 26.29 -8.36
C ALA A 43 35.47 27.18 -7.18
N ALA A 44 35.26 28.49 -7.41
CA ALA A 44 34.77 29.43 -6.41
C ALA A 44 33.32 29.13 -5.94
N GLU A 45 32.55 28.39 -6.74
CA GLU A 45 31.15 28.05 -6.46
C GLU A 45 31.00 26.65 -5.84
N LEU A 46 32.09 25.92 -5.63
CA LEU A 46 32.05 24.59 -5.01
C LEU A 46 31.29 24.55 -3.67
N PRO A 47 31.54 25.47 -2.71
CA PRO A 47 30.78 25.47 -1.45
C PRO A 47 29.28 25.71 -1.66
N PHE A 48 28.91 26.50 -2.66
CA PHE A 48 27.51 26.76 -2.99
C PHE A 48 26.86 25.53 -3.62
N ARG A 49 27.51 24.88 -4.58
CA ARG A 49 27.01 23.65 -5.22
C ARG A 49 26.80 22.54 -4.19
N GLN A 50 27.73 22.36 -3.26
CA GLN A 50 27.59 21.39 -2.17
C GLN A 50 26.38 21.71 -1.30
N ALA A 51 26.24 22.97 -0.84
CA ALA A 51 25.10 23.38 -0.02
C ALA A 51 23.76 23.23 -0.75
N LEU A 52 23.71 23.58 -2.05
CA LEU A 52 22.54 23.42 -2.90
C LEU A 52 22.14 21.95 -3.06
N TYR A 53 23.13 21.07 -3.27
CA TYR A 53 22.94 19.63 -3.41
C TYR A 53 22.46 18.99 -2.12
N SER A 54 23.11 19.29 -1.00
CA SER A 54 22.71 18.79 0.32
C SER A 54 21.30 19.23 0.67
N TRP A 55 20.98 20.50 0.46
CA TRP A 55 19.63 21.02 0.69
C TRP A 55 18.59 20.38 -0.24
N ALA A 56 18.91 20.20 -1.52
CA ALA A 56 18.03 19.48 -2.44
C ALA A 56 17.83 18.02 -2.03
N GLY A 57 18.85 17.37 -1.47
CA GLY A 57 18.77 16.04 -0.86
C GLY A 57 17.86 16.00 0.37
N GLU A 58 17.89 17.01 1.24
CA GLU A 58 16.94 17.10 2.36
C GLU A 58 15.50 17.29 1.88
N LEU A 59 15.29 18.14 0.88
CA LEU A 59 13.99 18.33 0.24
C LEU A 59 13.52 17.02 -0.42
N TRP A 60 14.44 16.30 -1.06
CA TRP A 60 14.20 15.01 -1.67
C TRP A 60 13.72 13.97 -0.67
N THR A 61 14.41 13.79 0.46
CA THR A 61 14.02 12.83 1.50
C THR A 61 12.67 13.16 2.12
N LYS A 62 12.26 14.45 2.12
CA LYS A 62 10.90 14.84 2.53
C LYS A 62 9.84 14.48 1.49
N LEU A 63 10.14 14.67 0.21
CA LEU A 63 9.23 14.39 -0.90
C LEU A 63 9.14 12.90 -1.25
N SER A 64 10.19 12.15 -0.94
CA SER A 64 10.32 10.73 -1.23
C SER A 64 10.62 9.99 0.07
N GLU A 65 9.62 9.31 0.63
CA GLU A 65 9.72 8.58 1.91
C GLU A 65 10.89 7.56 1.91
N GLY A 66 12.08 8.02 2.30
CA GLY A 66 13.32 7.23 2.31
C GLY A 66 14.14 7.25 1.01
N GLY A 67 13.82 8.11 0.05
CA GLY A 67 14.64 8.32 -1.14
C GLY A 67 15.93 9.08 -0.82
N THR A 68 17.04 8.67 -1.46
CA THR A 68 18.36 9.29 -1.30
C THR A 68 18.96 9.62 -2.66
N LEU A 69 19.51 10.83 -2.76
CA LEU A 69 20.37 11.22 -3.88
C LEU A 69 21.73 10.51 -3.79
N PRO A 70 22.42 10.33 -4.92
CA PRO A 70 23.82 9.91 -4.91
C PRO A 70 24.70 10.83 -4.03
N PRO A 71 25.87 10.37 -3.58
CA PRO A 71 26.87 11.26 -2.99
C PRO A 71 27.28 12.42 -3.93
N PHE A 72 27.59 13.60 -3.39
CA PHE A 72 27.92 14.78 -4.20
C PHE A 72 29.18 14.58 -5.06
N ASP A 73 30.20 13.93 -4.51
CA ASP A 73 31.43 13.55 -5.23
C ASP A 73 31.16 12.64 -6.43
N ALA A 74 30.08 11.85 -6.39
CA ALA A 74 29.66 11.03 -7.52
C ALA A 74 29.08 11.87 -8.67
N VAL A 75 28.52 13.06 -8.42
CA VAL A 75 27.98 13.97 -9.46
C VAL A 75 28.96 15.10 -9.82
N GLU A 76 29.92 15.41 -8.94
CA GLU A 76 30.81 16.54 -9.09
C GLU A 76 31.74 16.40 -10.30
N GLY A 77 31.85 17.46 -11.11
CA GLY A 77 32.78 17.52 -12.23
C GLY A 77 32.35 16.70 -13.44
N ARG A 78 31.16 16.08 -13.39
CA ARG A 78 30.54 15.47 -14.56
C ARG A 78 29.95 16.50 -15.50
N GLU A 79 29.84 16.13 -16.76
CA GLU A 79 29.09 16.91 -17.73
C GLU A 79 27.60 16.96 -17.33
N THR A 80 26.93 18.06 -17.66
CA THR A 80 25.52 18.28 -17.33
C THR A 80 24.61 17.12 -17.78
N PRO A 81 24.72 16.59 -19.00
CA PRO A 81 23.87 15.49 -19.45
C PRO A 81 24.04 14.23 -18.61
N ASP A 82 25.27 13.91 -18.21
CA ASP A 82 25.60 12.74 -17.38
C ASP A 82 25.06 12.89 -15.96
N MET A 83 25.21 14.07 -15.37
CA MET A 83 24.67 14.38 -14.04
C MET A 83 23.14 14.32 -14.02
N THR A 84 22.48 14.90 -15.03
CA THR A 84 21.03 14.81 -15.22
C THR A 84 20.59 13.36 -15.30
N SER A 85 21.22 12.58 -16.19
CA SER A 85 20.88 11.17 -16.39
C SER A 85 21.04 10.34 -15.11
N MET A 86 22.09 10.58 -14.31
CA MET A 86 22.32 9.84 -13.09
C MET A 86 21.27 10.16 -12.00
N ILE A 87 20.92 11.44 -11.81
CA ILE A 87 19.90 11.85 -10.84
C ILE A 87 18.51 11.36 -11.28
N GLU A 88 18.19 11.46 -12.58
CA GLU A 88 16.95 10.92 -13.17
C GLU A 88 16.86 9.39 -13.04
N THR A 89 17.97 8.68 -13.23
CA THR A 89 18.01 7.23 -13.07
C THR A 89 17.66 6.83 -11.65
N ARG A 90 18.30 7.49 -10.66
CA ARG A 90 18.02 7.23 -9.25
C ARG A 90 16.56 7.53 -8.88
N PHE A 91 16.01 8.60 -9.46
CA PHE A 91 14.59 8.92 -9.30
C PHE A 91 13.67 7.81 -9.84
N ASN A 92 13.92 7.35 -11.06
CA ASN A 92 13.10 6.33 -11.70
C ASN A 92 13.19 4.98 -10.97
N GLU A 93 14.32 4.66 -10.37
CA GLU A 93 14.48 3.49 -9.50
C GLU A 93 13.60 3.58 -8.26
N TRP A 94 13.69 4.68 -7.53
CA TRP A 94 12.84 4.91 -6.36
C TRP A 94 11.34 4.84 -6.71
N LYS A 95 10.92 5.47 -7.82
CA LYS A 95 9.52 5.42 -8.28
C LYS A 95 9.04 3.99 -8.53
N ARG A 96 9.90 3.15 -9.13
CA ARG A 96 9.62 1.72 -9.34
C ARG A 96 9.47 0.97 -8.01
N GLU A 97 10.36 1.23 -7.05
CA GLU A 97 10.30 0.62 -5.71
C GLU A 97 9.01 1.00 -4.97
N LEU A 98 8.61 2.27 -5.01
CA LEU A 98 7.37 2.74 -4.38
C LEU A 98 6.13 2.08 -4.98
N VAL A 99 6.01 2.07 -6.32
CA VAL A 99 4.91 1.39 -7.02
C VAL A 99 4.87 -0.10 -6.67
N GLY A 100 6.04 -0.74 -6.57
CA GLY A 100 6.18 -2.13 -6.15
C GLY A 100 5.64 -2.35 -4.72
N ARG A 101 6.03 -1.48 -3.77
CA ARG A 101 5.58 -1.55 -2.37
C ARG A 101 4.07 -1.37 -2.24
N VAL A 102 3.52 -0.31 -2.83
CA VAL A 102 2.07 -0.02 -2.81
C VAL A 102 1.28 -1.19 -3.41
N ARG A 103 1.75 -1.76 -4.52
CA ARG A 103 1.10 -2.92 -5.14
C ARG A 103 1.18 -4.16 -4.25
N ALA A 104 2.31 -4.40 -3.59
CA ALA A 104 2.47 -5.53 -2.68
C ALA A 104 1.55 -5.41 -1.46
N GLU A 105 1.49 -4.24 -0.84
CA GLU A 105 0.59 -3.95 0.29
C GLU A 105 -0.88 -4.12 -0.11
N GLY A 106 -1.30 -3.54 -1.24
CA GLY A 106 -2.66 -3.70 -1.75
C GLY A 106 -3.02 -5.15 -2.08
N MET A 107 -2.07 -5.97 -2.56
CA MET A 107 -2.29 -7.40 -2.76
C MET A 107 -2.43 -8.17 -1.45
N ILE A 108 -1.66 -7.83 -0.42
CA ILE A 108 -1.75 -8.46 0.91
C ILE A 108 -3.09 -8.14 1.56
N GLU A 109 -3.47 -6.87 1.58
CA GLU A 109 -4.75 -6.42 2.15
C GLU A 109 -5.93 -7.03 1.40
N GLY A 110 -5.92 -7.00 0.06
CA GLY A 110 -6.97 -7.62 -0.74
C GLY A 110 -7.08 -9.13 -0.54
N ARG A 111 -5.95 -9.83 -0.38
CA ARG A 111 -5.96 -11.28 -0.10
C ARG A 111 -6.49 -11.58 1.31
N ALA A 112 -6.11 -10.78 2.31
CA ALA A 112 -6.60 -10.94 3.67
C ALA A 112 -8.13 -10.70 3.75
N ALA A 113 -8.61 -9.61 3.15
CA ALA A 113 -10.03 -9.28 3.10
C ALA A 113 -10.83 -10.38 2.37
N GLY A 114 -10.34 -10.84 1.21
CA GLY A 114 -10.97 -11.92 0.45
C GLY A 114 -11.01 -13.26 1.19
N MET A 115 -10.00 -13.59 2.00
CA MET A 115 -10.03 -14.79 2.84
C MET A 115 -11.07 -14.70 3.96
N VAL A 116 -11.21 -13.53 4.60
CA VAL A 116 -12.21 -13.31 5.65
C VAL A 116 -13.63 -13.38 5.07
N GLU A 117 -13.88 -12.67 3.97
CA GLU A 117 -15.18 -12.67 3.30
C GLU A 117 -15.54 -14.07 2.77
N GLY A 118 -14.58 -14.75 2.15
CA GLY A 118 -14.75 -16.12 1.65
C GLY A 118 -15.08 -17.11 2.77
N ARG A 119 -14.42 -17.00 3.93
CA ARG A 119 -14.71 -17.84 5.09
C ARG A 119 -16.11 -17.57 5.66
N ALA A 120 -16.49 -16.29 5.80
CA ALA A 120 -17.83 -15.92 6.27
C ALA A 120 -18.94 -16.42 5.33
N ALA A 121 -18.76 -16.26 4.01
CA ALA A 121 -19.69 -16.75 3.01
C ALA A 121 -19.78 -18.30 2.98
N GLY A 122 -18.66 -18.99 3.22
CA GLY A 122 -18.62 -20.46 3.33
C GLY A 122 -19.43 -20.98 4.51
N VAL A 123 -19.20 -20.42 5.69
CA VAL A 123 -19.94 -20.72 6.92
C VAL A 123 -21.44 -20.51 6.73
N GLU A 124 -21.84 -19.40 6.10
CA GLU A 124 -23.26 -19.11 5.90
C GLU A 124 -23.94 -20.08 4.93
N ARG A 125 -23.25 -20.48 3.86
CA ARG A 125 -23.73 -21.52 2.93
C ARG A 125 -23.87 -22.86 3.63
N GLU A 126 -22.94 -23.21 4.50
CA GLU A 126 -22.98 -24.47 5.25
C GLU A 126 -24.16 -24.51 6.23
N ARG A 127 -24.39 -23.45 7.01
CA ARG A 127 -25.59 -23.35 7.87
C ARG A 127 -26.88 -23.49 7.06
N THR A 128 -26.96 -22.82 5.91
CA THR A 128 -28.11 -22.90 5.01
C THR A 128 -28.34 -24.33 4.53
N LEU A 129 -27.27 -25.05 4.19
CA LEU A 129 -27.34 -26.44 3.77
C LEU A 129 -27.87 -27.35 4.89
N LEU A 130 -27.32 -27.22 6.10
CA LEU A 130 -27.75 -27.99 7.27
C LEU A 130 -29.23 -27.78 7.58
N CYS A 131 -29.71 -26.54 7.53
CA CYS A 131 -31.13 -26.22 7.72
C CYS A 131 -32.01 -26.90 6.66
N ARG A 132 -31.59 -26.88 5.38
CA ARG A 132 -32.32 -27.56 4.29
C ARG A 132 -32.32 -29.08 4.47
N GLN A 133 -31.25 -29.67 4.99
CA GLN A 133 -31.19 -31.11 5.27
C GLN A 133 -32.11 -31.48 6.44
N ALA A 134 -32.07 -30.70 7.52
CA ALA A 134 -32.96 -30.88 8.67
C ALA A 134 -34.44 -30.71 8.28
N GLU A 135 -34.77 -29.75 7.41
CA GLU A 135 -36.14 -29.56 6.91
C GLU A 135 -36.63 -30.79 6.16
N ARG A 136 -35.79 -31.34 5.28
CA ARG A 136 -36.14 -32.54 4.49
C ARG A 136 -36.32 -33.79 5.34
N LYS A 137 -35.53 -33.95 6.40
CA LYS A 137 -35.55 -35.17 7.23
C LYS A 137 -36.56 -35.08 8.38
N PHE A 138 -36.68 -33.92 9.01
CA PHE A 138 -37.40 -33.74 10.28
C PHE A 138 -38.50 -32.66 10.22
N GLY A 139 -38.68 -31.99 9.09
CA GLY A 139 -39.71 -30.98 8.89
C GLY A 139 -39.28 -29.55 9.23
N ALA A 140 -40.13 -28.60 8.83
CA ALA A 140 -39.83 -27.15 8.86
C ALA A 140 -39.65 -26.58 10.27
N GLU A 141 -40.36 -27.10 11.27
CA GLU A 141 -40.24 -26.63 12.66
C GLU A 141 -38.85 -26.94 13.24
N THR A 142 -38.37 -28.16 13.04
CA THR A 142 -37.01 -28.57 13.42
C THR A 142 -35.96 -27.72 12.72
N ALA A 143 -36.13 -27.46 11.42
CA ALA A 143 -35.19 -26.65 10.65
C ALA A 143 -35.13 -25.19 11.12
N ALA A 144 -36.29 -24.60 11.46
CA ALA A 144 -36.35 -23.24 11.98
C ALA A 144 -35.66 -23.12 13.34
N GLU A 145 -35.83 -24.10 14.22
CA GLU A 145 -35.16 -24.14 15.51
C GLU A 145 -33.65 -24.40 15.37
N LEU A 146 -33.24 -25.29 14.47
CA LEU A 146 -31.83 -25.49 14.14
C LEU A 146 -31.19 -24.21 13.60
N ALA A 147 -31.89 -23.49 12.71
CA ALA A 147 -31.40 -22.22 12.18
C ALA A 147 -31.13 -21.20 13.29
N ARG A 148 -32.01 -21.11 14.30
CA ARG A 148 -31.81 -20.24 15.47
C ARG A 148 -30.54 -20.60 16.26
N ARG A 149 -30.25 -21.89 16.42
CA ARG A 149 -29.08 -22.38 17.17
C ARG A 149 -27.77 -22.23 16.42
N LEU A 150 -27.81 -22.27 15.09
CA LEU A 150 -26.64 -22.09 14.24
C LEU A 150 -26.27 -20.61 14.02
N VAL A 151 -27.11 -19.66 14.45
CA VAL A 151 -26.80 -18.22 14.39
C VAL A 151 -25.48 -17.96 15.14
N GLY A 152 -24.50 -17.41 14.44
CA GLY A 152 -23.20 -17.04 15.02
C GLY A 152 -22.19 -18.19 15.15
N VAL A 153 -22.55 -19.44 14.86
CA VAL A 153 -21.62 -20.57 14.86
C VAL A 153 -20.67 -20.48 13.66
N ALA A 154 -19.46 -19.94 13.86
CA ALA A 154 -18.48 -19.69 12.80
C ALA A 154 -17.40 -20.77 12.68
N ASP A 155 -17.46 -21.80 13.51
CA ASP A 155 -16.53 -22.92 13.54
C ASP A 155 -16.95 -24.00 12.53
N PRO A 156 -16.17 -24.27 11.47
CA PRO A 156 -16.49 -25.30 10.48
C PRO A 156 -16.57 -26.71 11.08
N ASP A 157 -15.70 -27.06 12.03
CA ASP A 157 -15.75 -28.37 12.70
C ASP A 157 -17.05 -28.50 13.49
N ALA A 158 -17.57 -27.37 13.98
CA ALA A 158 -18.86 -27.34 14.61
C ALA A 158 -20.02 -27.65 13.68
N LEU A 159 -20.01 -27.05 12.50
CA LEU A 159 -21.04 -27.26 11.49
C LEU A 159 -20.97 -28.68 10.90
N ALA A 160 -19.77 -29.23 10.72
CA ALA A 160 -19.58 -30.61 10.29
C ALA A 160 -20.23 -31.61 11.26
N LEU A 161 -20.02 -31.45 12.57
CA LEU A 161 -20.63 -32.30 13.58
C LEU A 161 -22.18 -32.21 13.58
N VAL A 162 -22.72 -31.04 13.28
CA VAL A 162 -24.18 -30.87 13.12
C VAL A 162 -24.65 -31.65 11.89
N GLY A 163 -23.88 -31.65 10.81
CA GLY A 163 -24.13 -32.49 9.62
C GLY A 163 -24.19 -33.97 9.96
N ASP A 164 -23.22 -34.47 10.74
CA ASP A 164 -23.20 -35.87 11.19
C ASP A 164 -24.43 -36.20 12.04
N ARG A 165 -24.78 -35.32 12.99
CA ARG A 165 -25.98 -35.50 13.84
C ARG A 165 -27.27 -35.50 13.04
N ILE A 166 -27.38 -34.72 11.96
CA ILE A 166 -28.55 -34.77 11.08
C ILE A 166 -28.70 -36.17 10.46
N ILE A 167 -27.60 -36.86 10.16
CA ILE A 167 -27.61 -38.22 9.61
C ILE A 167 -27.96 -39.22 10.71
N ASP A 168 -27.32 -39.12 11.87
CA ASP A 168 -27.38 -40.12 12.94
C ASP A 168 -28.67 -40.09 13.78
N CYS A 169 -29.29 -38.91 13.95
CA CYS A 169 -30.50 -38.80 14.78
C CYS A 169 -31.74 -39.35 14.07
N ASP A 170 -32.58 -40.10 14.80
CA ASP A 170 -33.84 -40.62 14.27
C ASP A 170 -34.97 -39.60 14.27
N THR A 171 -34.88 -38.57 15.12
CA THR A 171 -35.93 -37.54 15.28
C THR A 171 -35.36 -36.12 15.32
N GLY A 172 -36.20 -35.15 14.97
CA GLY A 172 -35.83 -33.73 15.02
C GLY A 172 -35.53 -33.25 16.45
N THR A 173 -36.27 -33.73 17.44
CA THR A 173 -36.03 -33.43 18.86
C THR A 173 -34.66 -33.94 19.31
N GLY A 174 -34.30 -35.19 18.95
CA GLY A 174 -32.99 -35.76 19.29
C GLY A 174 -31.82 -35.03 18.63
N LEU A 175 -32.00 -34.53 17.39
CA LEU A 175 -31.02 -33.65 16.75
C LEU A 175 -30.81 -32.37 17.55
N LEU A 176 -31.90 -31.70 17.93
CA LEU A 176 -31.84 -30.43 18.64
C LEU A 176 -31.14 -30.59 20.00
N GLU A 177 -31.49 -31.62 20.77
CA GLU A 177 -30.82 -31.94 22.04
C GLU A 177 -29.33 -32.20 21.86
N ALA A 178 -28.94 -32.98 20.84
CA ALA A 178 -27.54 -33.25 20.55
C ALA A 178 -26.75 -31.98 20.16
N VAL A 179 -27.40 -31.01 19.50
CA VAL A 179 -26.78 -29.71 19.15
C VAL A 179 -26.54 -28.84 20.40
N ASP A 180 -27.35 -28.98 21.45
CA ASP A 180 -27.25 -28.22 22.70
C ASP A 180 -26.29 -28.84 23.73
N GLU A 181 -25.88 -30.10 23.57
CA GLU A 181 -24.92 -30.72 24.49
C GLU A 181 -23.59 -29.92 24.52
N PRO A 182 -23.09 -29.56 25.72
CA PRO A 182 -21.88 -28.79 25.86
C PRO A 182 -20.69 -29.55 25.27
N ARG A 183 -19.90 -28.84 24.45
CA ARG A 183 -18.64 -29.32 23.88
C ARG A 183 -17.49 -29.18 24.86
#